data_AF-A0AAJ6QNA6-F1
#
_entry.id   AF-A0AAJ6QNA6-F1
#
_cell.length_a   1.000
_cell.length_b   1.000
_cell.length_c   1.000
_cell.angle_alpha   90.00
_cell.angle_beta   90.00
_cell.angle_gamma   90.00
#
_symmetry.space_group_name_H-M   'P 1'
#
loop_
_entity.id
_entity.type
_entity.pdbx_description
1 polymer ?
#
loop_
_entity_poly.entity_id
_entity_poly.type
_entity_poly.pdbx_seq_one_letter_code
_entity_poly.pdbx_strand_id
1 'polypeptide(L)'
;MAVHDRAFFYHSVTEKAIRGVVKIVRTAYADPSSDDPRWVCVDVKTVKSFTTPVTLAQIKAAPDLSQISLLRQSRLSVAPISLQEWQVICKMGGVEP
;
A
#
# COMPACT_ATOMS: atom_id res chain seq x y z
N MET A 1 5.09 1.22 -11.90
CA MET A 1 5.96 0.86 -10.76
C MET A 1 7.23 0.23 -11.30
N ALA A 2 8.38 0.68 -10.82
CA ALA A 2 9.70 0.17 -11.16
C ALA A 2 10.20 -0.81 -10.07
N VAL A 3 11.23 -1.58 -10.39
CA VAL A 3 11.93 -2.41 -9.37
C VAL A 3 12.46 -1.49 -8.27
N HIS A 4 12.35 -1.94 -7.02
CA HIS A 4 12.69 -1.20 -5.79
C HIS A 4 11.68 -0.15 -5.32
N ASP A 5 10.66 0.19 -6.11
CA ASP A 5 9.53 0.96 -5.60
C ASP A 5 8.94 0.26 -4.37
N ARG A 6 8.56 1.04 -3.35
CA ARG A 6 7.94 0.53 -2.12
C ARG A 6 6.44 0.79 -2.14
N ALA A 7 5.69 -0.10 -1.51
CA ALA A 7 4.25 0.04 -1.31
C ALA A 7 3.83 -0.48 0.07
N PHE A 8 2.71 0.02 0.59
CA PHE A 8 2.10 -0.53 1.79
C PHE A 8 1.27 -1.77 1.45
N PHE A 9 1.40 -2.81 2.29
CA PHE A 9 0.53 -3.97 2.24
C PHE A 9 -0.69 -3.75 3.13
N TYR A 10 -1.85 -3.57 2.51
CA TYR A 10 -3.11 -3.26 3.18
C TYR A 10 -4.04 -4.47 3.19
N HIS A 11 -4.45 -4.89 4.39
CA HIS A 11 -5.53 -5.87 4.54
C HIS A 11 -6.85 -5.16 4.28
N SER A 12 -7.58 -5.63 3.28
CA SER A 12 -8.91 -5.13 2.94
C SER A 12 -10.00 -6.08 3.45
N VAL A 13 -11.24 -5.57 3.53
CA VAL A 13 -12.43 -6.29 4.02
C VAL A 13 -12.38 -6.58 5.52
N THR A 14 -11.54 -7.54 5.95
CA THR A 14 -11.30 -7.88 7.36
C THR A 14 -10.07 -7.16 7.87
N GLU A 15 -10.07 -6.78 9.16
CA GLU A 15 -8.91 -6.17 9.83
C GLU A 15 -8.27 -5.00 9.05
N LYS A 16 -9.12 -4.07 8.56
CA LYS A 16 -8.76 -2.95 7.67
C LYS A 16 -7.57 -2.15 8.20
N ALA A 17 -6.37 -2.51 7.77
CA ALA A 17 -5.13 -1.97 8.31
C ALA A 17 -3.95 -2.18 7.36
N ILE A 18 -3.00 -1.25 7.40
CA ILE A 18 -1.68 -1.41 6.81
C ILE A 18 -0.85 -2.29 7.75
N ARG A 19 -0.29 -3.38 7.20
CA ARG A 19 0.44 -4.40 7.94
C ARG A 19 1.96 -4.34 7.73
N GLY A 20 2.42 -3.61 6.73
CA GLY A 20 3.84 -3.58 6.41
C GLY A 20 4.14 -2.91 5.08
N VAL A 21 5.42 -3.01 4.70
CA VAL A 21 5.97 -2.53 3.45
C VAL A 21 6.40 -3.72 2.61
N VAL A 22 6.03 -3.66 1.34
CA VAL A 22 6.56 -4.52 0.27
C VAL A 22 7.39 -3.68 -0.69
N LYS A 23 8.25 -4.33 -1.46
CA LYS A 23 8.95 -3.74 -2.61
C LYS A 23 8.62 -4.49 -3.88
N ILE A 24 8.62 -3.79 -4.99
CA ILE A 24 8.51 -4.39 -6.31
C ILE A 24 9.83 -5.10 -6.64
N VAL A 25 9.73 -6.37 -7.04
CA VAL A 25 10.86 -7.20 -7.47
C VAL A 25 10.79 -7.56 -8.96
N ARG A 26 9.64 -7.37 -9.60
CA ARG A 26 9.45 -7.49 -11.04
C ARG A 26 8.47 -6.41 -11.52
N THR A 27 8.83 -5.70 -12.58
CA THR A 27 7.95 -4.71 -13.22
C THR A 27 6.74 -5.37 -13.87
N ALA A 28 5.80 -4.56 -14.36
CA ALA A 28 4.56 -5.03 -14.96
C ALA A 28 4.80 -6.09 -16.04
N TYR A 29 4.04 -7.18 -15.96
CA TYR A 29 3.97 -8.25 -16.96
C TYR A 29 2.51 -8.73 -17.08
N ALA A 30 2.18 -9.43 -18.17
CA ALA A 30 0.82 -9.94 -18.39
C ALA A 30 0.37 -10.85 -17.23
N ASP A 31 -0.84 -10.64 -16.72
CA ASP A 31 -1.37 -11.40 -15.59
C ASP A 31 -1.62 -12.87 -16.02
N PRO A 32 -0.93 -13.86 -15.43
CA PRO A 32 -1.08 -15.27 -15.82
C PRO A 32 -2.44 -15.87 -15.42
N SER A 33 -3.23 -15.17 -14.62
CA SER A 33 -4.58 -15.58 -14.24
C SER A 33 -5.68 -15.04 -15.17
N SER A 34 -5.31 -14.25 -16.19
CA SER A 34 -6.25 -13.63 -17.12
C SER A 34 -5.84 -13.89 -18.58
N ASP A 35 -6.82 -14.21 -19.42
CA ASP A 35 -6.63 -14.34 -20.87
C ASP A 35 -6.68 -12.98 -21.60
N ASP A 36 -7.06 -11.90 -20.90
CA ASP A 36 -7.16 -10.56 -21.49
C ASP A 36 -5.81 -9.81 -21.36
N PRO A 37 -5.14 -9.48 -22.49
CA PRO A 37 -3.78 -8.94 -22.50
C PRO A 37 -3.68 -7.52 -21.91
N ARG A 38 -4.80 -6.87 -21.60
CA ARG A 38 -4.82 -5.57 -20.91
C ARG A 38 -4.49 -5.70 -19.42
N TRP A 39 -4.64 -6.90 -18.84
CA TRP A 39 -4.30 -7.14 -17.44
C TRP A 39 -2.82 -7.35 -17.27
N VAL A 40 -2.24 -6.58 -16.35
CA VAL A 40 -0.85 -6.70 -15.95
C VAL A 40 -0.75 -6.74 -14.43
N CYS A 41 0.24 -7.48 -13.93
CA CYS A 41 0.56 -7.54 -12.52
C CYS A 41 2.07 -7.32 -12.31
N VAL A 42 2.46 -7.11 -11.04
CA VAL A 42 3.84 -6.96 -10.60
C VAL A 42 4.13 -7.99 -9.53
N ASP A 43 5.38 -8.41 -9.40
CA ASP A 43 5.79 -9.24 -8.27
C ASP A 43 6.30 -8.36 -7.14
N VAL A 44 5.88 -8.67 -5.92
CA VAL A 44 6.30 -7.95 -4.71
C VAL A 44 6.94 -8.89 -3.71
N LYS A 45 7.85 -8.36 -2.89
CA LYS A 45 8.46 -9.07 -1.77
C LYS A 45 8.32 -8.25 -0.49
N THR A 46 8.00 -8.92 0.60
CA THR A 46 7.97 -8.30 1.93
C THR A 46 9.31 -7.68 2.28
N VAL A 47 9.29 -6.43 2.75
CA VAL A 47 10.46 -5.71 3.25
C VAL A 47 10.43 -5.65 4.77
N LYS A 48 9.30 -5.21 5.34
CA LYS A 48 9.16 -5.00 6.78
C LYS A 48 7.71 -5.12 7.20
N SER A 49 7.45 -5.82 8.30
CA SER A 49 6.15 -5.83 8.96
C SER A 49 6.06 -4.64 9.92
N PHE A 50 4.87 -4.07 10.06
CA PHE A 50 4.61 -3.04 11.07
C PHE A 50 4.42 -3.70 12.43
N THR A 51 5.14 -3.22 13.44
CA THR A 51 4.96 -3.67 14.83
C THR A 51 3.57 -3.31 15.33
N THR A 52 3.09 -2.11 14.94
CA THR A 52 1.74 -1.64 15.21
C THR A 52 1.00 -1.46 13.88
N PRO A 53 0.02 -2.33 13.56
CA PRO A 53 -0.81 -2.16 12.37
C PRO A 53 -1.48 -0.79 12.35
N VAL A 54 -1.41 -0.09 11.22
CA VAL A 54 -2.06 1.22 11.06
C VAL A 54 -3.45 1.01 10.50
N THR A 55 -4.46 1.08 11.36
CA THR A 55 -5.85 0.80 11.03
C THR A 55 -6.48 1.89 10.19
N LEU A 56 -7.50 1.55 9.40
CA LEU A 56 -8.30 2.53 8.65
C LEU A 56 -8.93 3.58 9.57
N ALA A 57 -9.32 3.22 10.79
CA ALA A 57 -9.85 4.16 11.77
C ALA A 57 -8.79 5.21 12.17
N GLN A 58 -7.55 4.79 12.43
CA GLN A 58 -6.44 5.71 12.71
C GLN A 58 -6.12 6.59 11.50
N ILE A 59 -6.14 6.03 10.28
CA ILE A 59 -5.93 6.82 9.04
C ILE A 59 -7.00 7.90 8.90
N LYS A 60 -8.28 7.56 9.13
CA LYS A 60 -9.38 8.54 9.08
C LYS A 60 -9.27 9.64 10.14
N ALA A 61 -8.70 9.33 11.29
CA ALA A 61 -8.53 10.28 12.38
C ALA A 61 -7.31 11.19 12.22
N ALA A 62 -6.37 10.87 11.32
CA ALA A 62 -5.15 11.63 11.10
C ALA A 62 -5.38 12.76 10.09
N PRO A 63 -5.28 14.05 10.48
CA PRO A 63 -5.51 15.19 9.58
C PRO A 63 -4.57 15.20 8.37
N ASP A 64 -3.31 14.81 8.58
CA ASP A 64 -2.28 14.72 7.54
C ASP A 64 -2.57 13.67 6.46
N LEU A 65 -3.49 12.73 6.74
CA LEU A 65 -3.92 11.68 5.81
C LEU A 65 -5.33 11.94 5.27
N SER A 66 -5.93 13.11 5.53
CA SER A 66 -7.31 13.41 5.11
C SER A 66 -7.53 13.33 3.60
N GLN A 67 -6.48 13.53 2.80
CA GLN A 67 -6.53 13.51 1.33
C GLN A 67 -6.02 12.21 0.71
N ILE A 68 -5.63 11.22 1.51
CA ILE A 68 -5.06 9.97 1.02
C ILE A 68 -6.02 9.24 0.08
N SER A 69 -5.47 8.74 -1.03
CA SER A 69 -6.23 8.04 -2.07
C SER A 69 -7.09 6.90 -1.51
N LEU A 70 -6.61 6.21 -0.45
CA LEU A 70 -7.33 5.14 0.24
C LEU A 70 -8.70 5.58 0.78
N LEU A 71 -8.84 6.84 1.24
CA LEU A 71 -10.09 7.37 1.75
C LEU A 71 -10.98 7.91 0.63
N ARG A 72 -10.38 8.56 -0.37
CA ARG A 72 -11.09 9.21 -1.48
C ARG A 72 -11.59 8.23 -2.54
N GLN A 73 -10.89 7.11 -2.74
CA GLN A 73 -11.13 6.13 -3.79
C GLN A 73 -11.18 4.72 -3.17
N SER A 74 -12.20 4.46 -2.35
CA SER A 74 -12.32 3.23 -1.55
C SER A 74 -12.39 1.92 -2.36
N ARG A 75 -12.68 1.99 -3.66
CA ARG A 75 -12.72 0.85 -4.59
C ARG A 75 -11.42 0.64 -5.37
N LEU A 76 -10.44 1.54 -5.20
CA LEU A 76 -9.15 1.44 -5.89
C LEU A 76 -8.18 0.60 -5.05
N SER A 77 -7.85 -0.59 -5.56
CA SER A 77 -6.98 -1.56 -4.86
C SER A 77 -5.50 -1.15 -4.83
N VAL A 78 -5.05 -0.40 -5.86
CA VAL A 78 -3.67 0.07 -5.99
C VAL A 78 -3.71 1.58 -6.18
N ALA A 79 -3.20 2.31 -5.20
CA ALA A 79 -3.31 3.76 -5.17
C ALA A 79 -1.92 4.40 -4.94
N PRO A 80 -1.67 5.60 -5.52
CA PRO A 80 -0.46 6.35 -5.23
C PRO A 80 -0.50 6.87 -3.79
N ILE A 81 0.69 6.94 -3.19
CA ILE A 81 0.96 7.50 -1.86
C ILE A 81 2.04 8.56 -2.03
N SER A 82 1.78 9.77 -1.54
CA SER A 82 2.78 10.84 -1.49
C SER A 82 3.87 10.55 -0.46
N LEU A 83 5.02 11.22 -0.59
CA LEU A 83 6.11 11.07 0.37
C LEU A 83 5.70 11.48 1.79
N GLN A 84 4.86 12.51 1.93
CA GLN A 84 4.36 12.97 3.23
C GLN A 84 3.48 11.90 3.89
N GLU A 85 2.50 11.35 3.15
CA GLU A 85 1.64 10.28 3.64
C GLU A 85 2.44 9.03 4.01
N TRP A 86 3.45 8.68 3.19
CA TRP A 86 4.38 7.58 3.47
C TRP A 86 5.06 7.74 4.83
N GLN A 87 5.66 8.91 5.08
CA GLN A 87 6.37 9.20 6.32
C GLN A 87 5.44 9.14 7.54
N VAL A 88 4.24 9.71 7.44
CA VAL A 88 3.24 9.69 8.52
C VAL A 88 2.83 8.25 8.84
N ILE A 89 2.51 7.43 7.83
CA ILE A 89 2.11 6.04 8.02
C ILE A 89 3.25 5.20 8.60
N CYS A 90 4.49 5.36 8.11
CA CYS A 90 5.67 4.68 8.65
C CYS A 90 5.87 5.02 10.13
N LYS A 91 5.75 6.30 10.51
CA LYS A 91 5.82 6.75 11.92
C LYS A 91 4.72 6.12 12.77
N MET A 92 3.47 6.11 12.29
CA MET A 92 2.35 5.46 12.98
C MET A 92 2.57 3.94 13.14
N GLY A 93 3.19 3.31 12.13
CA GLY A 93 3.52 1.89 12.09
C GLY A 93 4.75 1.49 12.90
N GLY A 94 5.47 2.46 13.48
CA GLY A 94 6.70 2.22 14.24
C GLY A 94 7.87 1.76 13.36
N VAL A 95 7.94 2.20 12.11
CA VAL A 95 9.03 1.84 11.18
C VAL A 95 9.72 3.08 10.63
N GLU A 96 11.04 2.99 10.44
CA GLU A 96 11.77 3.99 9.67
C GLU A 96 11.34 3.97 8.19
N PRO A 97 11.15 5.16 7.57
CA PRO A 97 10.65 5.31 6.19
C PRO A 97 11.42 4.58 5.08
#